data_AF-A0A653AK85-F1
#
_entry.id   AF-A0A653AK85-F1
#
_cell.length_a   1.000
_cell.length_b   1.000
_cell.length_c   1.000
_cell.angle_alpha   90.00
_cell.angle_beta   90.00
_cell.angle_gamma   90.00
#
_symmetry.space_group_name_H-M   'P 1'
#
loop_
_entity.id
_entity.type
_entity.pdbx_description
1 polymer ?
#
loop_
_entity_poly.entity_id
_entity_poly.type
_entity_poly.pdbx_seq_one_letter_code
_entity_poly.pdbx_strand_id
1 'polypeptide(L)' 'MDPTNNHAERMLRFAVLWRKSSQGTSSEKGNRWVERILSLKQTCRLQKKTTFPVLVDALHAYFRGQEPDLAWIAQPTA' A
#
# COMPACT_ATOMS: atom_id res chain seq x y z
N MET A 1 -22.61 -17.46 -5.15
CA MET A 1 -21.55 -16.68 -5.81
C MET A 1 -21.54 -15.30 -5.18
N ASP A 2 -20.46 -14.92 -4.52
CA ASP A 2 -20.27 -13.54 -4.04
C ASP A 2 -20.13 -12.63 -5.28
N PRO A 3 -20.85 -11.50 -5.39
CA PRO A 3 -20.69 -10.61 -6.54
C PRO A 3 -19.26 -10.07 -6.56
N THR A 4 -18.59 -10.16 -7.72
CA THR A 4 -17.19 -9.74 -7.94
C THR A 4 -16.93 -8.30 -7.45
N ASN A 5 -17.96 -7.45 -7.47
CA ASN A 5 -17.92 -6.09 -6.95
C ASN A 5 -17.55 -6.02 -5.46
N ASN A 6 -17.99 -6.96 -4.63
CA ASN A 6 -17.67 -6.99 -3.19
C ASN A 6 -16.16 -7.16 -2.93
N HIS A 7 -15.43 -7.84 -3.81
CA HIS A 7 -13.97 -7.94 -3.68
C HIS A 7 -13.28 -6.61 -3.99
N ALA A 8 -13.59 -6.00 -5.14
CA ALA A 8 -13.02 -4.71 -5.54
C ALA A 8 -13.39 -3.58 -4.56
N GLU A 9 -14.64 -3.52 -4.10
CA GLU A 9 -15.08 -2.58 -3.07
C GLU A 9 -14.33 -2.78 -1.75
N ARG A 10 -14.15 -4.02 -1.29
CA ARG A 10 -13.36 -4.33 -0.08
C ARG A 10 -11.89 -3.91 -0.24
N MET A 11 -11.33 -4.05 -1.43
CA MET A 11 -9.97 -3.62 -1.74
C MET A 11 -9.80 -2.09 -1.61
N LEU A 12 -10.81 -1.31 -2.02
CA LEU A 12 -10.77 0.15 -2.01
C LEU A 12 -11.28 0.78 -0.71
N ARG A 13 -12.05 0.03 0.09
CA ARG A 13 -12.75 0.53 1.29
C ARG A 13 -11.83 1.30 2.25
N PHE A 14 -10.62 0.80 2.49
CA PHE A 14 -9.67 1.48 3.36
C PHE A 14 -9.28 2.87 2.84
N ALA A 15 -8.96 2.97 1.54
CA ALA A 15 -8.59 4.23 0.92
C ALA A 15 -9.74 5.25 0.97
N VAL A 16 -10.97 4.80 0.73
CA VAL A 16 -12.19 5.64 0.80
C VAL A 16 -12.41 6.17 2.22
N LEU A 17 -12.35 5.30 3.24
CA LEU A 17 -12.55 5.71 4.64
C LEU A 17 -11.43 6.64 5.13
N TRP A 18 -10.18 6.35 4.75
CA TRP A 18 -9.04 7.21 5.05
C TRP A 18 -9.21 8.60 4.44
N ARG A 19 -9.59 8.69 3.15
CA ARG A 19 -9.81 9.97 2.47
C ARG A 19 -10.94 10.76 3.12
N LYS A 20 -12.03 10.10 3.50
CA LYS A 20 -13.17 10.73 4.18
C LYS A 20 -12.79 11.29 5.55
N SER A 21 -12.03 10.55 6.34
CA SER A 21 -11.62 10.96 7.70
C SER A 21 -10.48 11.98 7.71
N SER A 22 -9.54 11.86 6.78
CA SER A 22 -8.33 12.69 6.72
C SER A 22 -8.47 13.91 5.80
N GLN A 23 -9.60 14.03 5.07
CA GLN A 23 -9.87 15.05 4.03
C GLN A 23 -8.90 15.05 2.84
N GLY A 24 -7.88 14.18 2.84
CA GLY A 24 -6.92 14.04 1.75
C GLY A 24 -5.88 15.16 1.73
N THR A 25 -5.39 15.49 0.54
CA THR A 25 -4.38 16.53 0.32
C THR A 25 -4.64 17.23 -1.00
N SER A 26 -4.31 18.52 -1.08
CA SER A 26 -4.50 19.35 -2.29
C SER A 26 -3.21 19.57 -3.06
N SER A 27 -2.10 18.97 -2.63
CA SER A 27 -0.80 19.12 -3.27
C SER A 27 -0.47 17.89 -4.13
N GLU A 28 0.19 18.11 -5.27
CA GLU A 28 0.64 17.01 -6.13
C GLU A 28 1.60 16.05 -5.40
N LYS A 29 2.54 16.61 -4.63
CA LYS A 29 3.46 15.83 -3.78
C LYS A 29 2.69 14.96 -2.78
N GLY A 30 1.68 15.53 -2.13
CA GLY A 30 0.82 14.80 -1.21
C GLY A 30 0.05 13.69 -1.92
N ASN A 31 -0.57 13.98 -3.06
CA ASN A 31 -1.31 13.00 -3.85
C ASN A 31 -0.43 11.82 -4.24
N ARG A 32 0.80 12.10 -4.68
CA ARG A 32 1.78 11.05 -5.01
C ARG A 32 2.17 10.21 -3.80
N TRP A 33 2.33 10.82 -2.63
CA TRP A 33 2.60 10.08 -1.40
C TRP A 33 1.42 9.15 -1.04
N VAL A 34 0.18 9.66 -1.12
CA VAL A 34 -1.05 8.89 -0.82
C VAL A 34 -1.17 7.69 -1.76
N GLU A 35 -0.99 7.92 -3.06
CA GLU A 35 -1.01 6.88 -4.08
C GLU A 35 -0.01 5.76 -3.76
N ARG A 36 1.24 6.12 -3.43
CA ARG A 36 2.30 5.16 -3.12
C ARG A 36 2.03 4.38 -1.84
N ILE A 37 1.64 5.03 -0.76
CA ILE A 37 1.45 4.36 0.54
C ILE A 37 0.23 3.44 0.53
N LEU A 38 -0.86 3.83 -0.15
CA LEU A 38 -2.04 2.99 -0.31
C LEU A 38 -1.74 1.76 -1.17
N SER A 39 -0.96 1.93 -2.24
CA SER A 39 -0.49 0.82 -3.08
C SER A 39 0.38 -0.15 -2.27
N LEU A 40 1.37 0.36 -1.52
CA LEU A 40 2.22 -0.46 -0.66
C LEU A 40 1.42 -1.25 0.37
N LYS A 41 0.50 -0.57 1.08
CA LYS A 41 -0.38 -1.22 2.06
C LYS A 41 -1.18 -2.35 1.43
N GLN A 42 -1.72 -2.11 0.24
CA GLN A 42 -2.53 -3.09 -0.47
C GLN A 42 -1.70 -4.31 -0.88
N THR A 43 -0.52 -4.09 -1.46
CA THR A 43 0.40 -5.18 -1.82
C THR A 43 0.80 -5.99 -0.59
N CYS A 44 1.13 -5.32 0.52
CA CYS A 44 1.42 -6.01 1.79
C CYS A 44 0.25 -6.88 2.25
N ARG A 45 -0.98 -6.37 2.17
CA ARG A 45 -2.19 -7.12 2.55
C ARG A 45 -2.38 -8.37 1.70
N LEU A 46 -2.19 -8.26 0.38
CA LEU A 46 -2.28 -9.41 -0.55
C LEU A 46 -1.20 -10.45 -0.23
N GLN A 47 0.03 -10.00 0.05
CA GLN A 47 1.17 -10.86 0.40
C GLN A 47 1.22 -11.28 1.88
N LYS A 48 0.14 -11.05 2.65
CA LYS A 48 0.04 -11.38 4.10
C LYS A 48 1.19 -10.80 4.95
N LYS A 49 1.71 -9.63 4.58
CA LYS A 49 2.76 -8.89 5.29
C LYS A 49 2.21 -7.68 6.05
N THR A 50 2.87 -7.33 7.15
CA THR A 50 2.64 -6.10 7.90
C THR A 50 3.27 -4.91 7.17
N THR A 51 2.49 -3.86 6.88
CA THR A 51 2.96 -2.70 6.10
C THR A 51 4.06 -1.90 6.77
N PHE A 52 4.02 -1.74 8.10
CA PHE A 52 4.96 -0.88 8.82
C PHE A 52 6.42 -1.37 8.74
N PRO A 53 6.73 -2.65 9.06
CA PRO A 53 8.09 -3.17 8.87
C PRO A 53 8.62 -3.02 7.45
N VAL A 54 7.80 -3.33 6.43
CA VAL A 54 8.18 -3.19 5.02
C VAL A 54 8.55 -1.73 4.68
N LEU A 55 7.78 -0.76 5.19
CA LEU A 55 8.07 0.65 4.99
C LEU A 55 9.37 1.08 5.68
N VAL A 56 9.59 0.62 6.92
CA VAL A 56 10.81 0.90 7.68
C VAL A 56 12.03 0.34 6.95
N ASP A 57 11.98 -0.91 6.50
CA ASP A 57 13.06 -1.55 5.77
C ASP A 57 13.38 -0.82 4.46
N ALA A 58 12.34 -0.42 3.72
CA ALA A 58 12.51 0.35 2.49
C ALA A 58 13.17 1.72 2.73
N LEU A 59 12.77 2.42 3.80
CA LEU A 59 13.39 3.70 4.18
C LEU A 59 14.83 3.51 4.66
N HIS A 60 15.10 2.46 5.45
CA HIS A 60 16.45 2.12 5.87
C HIS A 60 17.38 1.85 4.69
N ALA A 61 16.93 1.07 3.70
CA ALA A 61 17.68 0.79 2.48
C ALA A 61 17.98 2.08 1.71
N TYR A 62 16.97 2.94 1.52
CA TYR A 62 17.12 4.24 0.87
C TYR A 62 18.17 5.13 1.54
N PHE A 63 18.11 5.28 2.87
CA PHE A 63 19.08 6.09 3.61
C PHE A 63 20.51 5.52 3.60
N ARG A 64 20.66 4.21 3.35
CA ARG A 64 21.96 3.54 3.22
C ARG A 64 22.46 3.45 1.76
N GLY A 65 21.70 3.96 0.78
CA GLY A 65 22.02 3.80 -0.63
C GLY A 65 21.94 2.34 -1.12
N GLN A 66 21.14 1.52 -0.44
CA GLN A 66 20.92 0.11 -0.75
C GLN A 66 19.58 -0.07 -1.47
N GLU A 67 19.48 -1.11 -2.30
CA GLU A 67 18.20 -1.49 -2.88
C GLU A 67 17.36 -2.27 -1.85
N PRO A 68 16.06 -1.98 -1.71
CA PRO A 68 15.17 -2.77 -0.86
C PRO A 68 14.95 -4.15 -1.48
N ASP A 69 14.73 -5.16 -0.64
CA ASP A 69 14.30 -6.47 -1.13
C ASP A 69 12.89 -6.37 -1.73
N LEU A 70 12.78 -6.68 -3.02
CA LEU A 70 11.53 -6.70 -3.78
C LEU A 70 11.06 -8.13 -4.13
N ALA A 71 11.83 -9.17 -3.78
CA ALA A 71 11.52 -10.55 -4.17
C ALA A 71 10.17 -11.01 -3.61
N TRP A 72 9.77 -10.48 -2.45
CA TRP A 72 8.49 -10.77 -1.83
C TRP A 72 7.26 -10.23 -2.59
N ILE A 73 7.44 -9.29 -3.51
CA ILE A 73 6.35 -8.74 -4.33
C ILE A 73 5.98 -9.72 -5.46
N ALA A 74 6.98 -10.43 -6.00
CA ALA A 74 6.85 -11.31 -7.15
C ALA A 74 6.26 -12.69 -6.83
N GLN A 75 6.04 -13.01 -5.55
CA GLN A 75 5.50 -14.31 -5.17
C GLN A 75 4.00 -14.38 -5.48
N PRO A 76 3.51 -15.42 -6.19
CA PRO A 76 2.08 -15.60 -6.41
C PRO A 76 1.38 -15.74 -5.06
N THR A 77 0.35 -14.95 -4.82
CA THR A 77 -0.52 -15.13 -3.65
C THR A 77 -1.20 -16.49 -3.74
N ALA A 78 -0.87 -17.39 -2.81
CA ALA A 78 -1.53 -18.68 -2.64
C ALA A 78 -3.01 -18.54 -2.25
#